data_AF-A0A9P7JPC7-F1
#
_entry.id   AF-A0A9P7JPC7-F1
#
_cell.length_a   1.000
_cell.length_b   1.000
_cell.length_c   1.000
_cell.angle_alpha   90.00
_cell.angle_beta   90.00
_cell.angle_gamma   90.00
#
_symmetry.space_group_name_H-M   'P 1'
#
loop_
_entity.id
_entity.type
_entity.pdbx_description
1 polymer ?
#
loop_
_entity_poly.entity_id
_entity_poly.type
_entity_poly.pdbx_seq_one_letter_code
_entity_poly.pdbx_strand_id
1 'polypeptide(L)'
;MSDLDEAVKRHRTALLRHPPCGMMSDLDEAIELHQAVLLLLPLGHSYRSSCLNNLGLSLRDRFLQRGMMSDLDEAIKLHCAALLLHPPGHSD
;
A
#
# COMPACT_ATOMS: atom_id res chain seq x y z
N MET A 1 -19.07 -10.86 8.82
CA MET A 1 -17.91 -10.55 9.70
C MET A 1 -16.66 -11.35 9.29
N SER A 2 -16.55 -11.82 8.04
CA SER A 2 -15.70 -12.99 7.71
C SER A 2 -14.80 -12.83 6.48
N ASP A 3 -14.80 -11.67 5.81
CA ASP A 3 -13.95 -11.44 4.62
C ASP A 3 -12.90 -10.35 4.83
N LEU A 4 -13.25 -9.31 5.59
CA LEU A 4 -12.36 -8.19 5.89
C LEU A 4 -11.21 -8.59 6.82
N ASP A 5 -11.53 -9.38 7.86
CA ASP A 5 -10.55 -9.81 8.86
C ASP A 5 -9.49 -10.75 8.25
N GLU A 6 -9.93 -11.62 7.35
CA GLU A 6 -9.07 -12.56 6.63
C GLU A 6 -8.20 -11.85 5.57
N ALA A 7 -8.75 -10.84 4.87
CA ALA A 7 -7.98 -10.01 3.93
C ALA A 7 -6.87 -9.21 4.65
N VAL A 8 -7.18 -8.65 5.83
CA VAL A 8 -6.19 -7.96 6.68
C VAL A 8 -5.14 -8.95 7.19
N LYS A 9 -5.53 -10.16 7.56
CA LYS A 9 -4.63 -11.21 8.04
C LYS A 9 -3.64 -11.67 6.95
N ARG A 10 -4.12 -11.83 5.71
CA ARG A 10 -3.29 -12.15 4.54
C ARG A 10 -2.28 -11.03 4.23
N HIS A 11 -2.72 -9.78 4.31
CA HIS A 11 -1.84 -8.62 4.15
C HIS A 11 -0.76 -8.57 5.26
N ARG A 12 -1.12 -8.90 6.51
CA ARG A 12 -0.17 -8.95 7.63
C ARG A 12 0.87 -10.07 7.49
N THR A 13 0.52 -11.20 6.87
CA THR A 13 1.49 -12.27 6.54
C THR A 13 2.32 -11.98 5.30
N ALA A 14 1.82 -11.19 4.35
CA ALA A 14 2.60 -10.74 3.19
C ALA A 14 3.74 -9.79 3.60
N LEU A 15 3.52 -8.97 4.63
CA LEU A 15 4.53 -8.04 5.18
C LEU A 15 5.71 -8.71 5.91
N LEU A 16 5.58 -9.97 6.35
CA LEU A 16 6.61 -10.68 7.13
C LEU A 16 7.45 -11.66 6.30
N ARG A 17 7.18 -11.79 5.01
CA ARG A 17 7.86 -12.75 4.13
C ARG A 17 8.37 -12.06 2.87
N HIS A 18 9.39 -11.21 3.02
CA HIS A 18 10.23 -10.78 1.90
C HIS A 18 11.43 -11.73 1.75
N PRO A 19 11.41 -12.69 0.80
CA PRO A 19 12.65 -13.21 0.22
C PRO A 19 13.06 -12.33 -0.98
N PRO A 20 14.36 -12.20 -1.28
CA PRO A 20 14.82 -11.51 -2.46
C PRO A 20 14.91 -12.52 -3.62
N CYS A 21 14.01 -12.43 -4.61
CA CYS A 21 14.25 -12.68 -6.05
C CYS A 21 12.98 -13.10 -6.81
N GLY A 22 12.68 -12.36 -7.89
CA GLY A 22 11.74 -12.70 -8.97
C GLY A 22 10.27 -12.51 -8.58
N MET A 23 9.37 -11.95 -9.38
CA MET A 23 9.42 -11.48 -10.77
C MET A 23 8.44 -10.28 -10.91
N MET A 24 8.47 -9.58 -12.04
CA MET A 24 7.65 -8.40 -12.34
C MET A 24 6.14 -8.52 -12.04
N SER A 25 5.61 -9.74 -11.88
CA SER A 25 4.22 -10.04 -11.50
C SER A 25 3.91 -9.77 -10.02
N ASP A 26 4.89 -9.92 -9.13
CA ASP A 26 4.66 -9.77 -7.68
C ASP A 26 4.35 -8.32 -7.29
N LEU A 27 4.93 -7.35 -8.02
CA LEU A 27 4.64 -5.93 -7.78
C LEU A 27 3.26 -5.52 -8.28
N ASP A 28 2.85 -6.03 -9.45
CA ASP A 28 1.51 -5.77 -9.98
C ASP A 28 0.44 -6.39 -9.06
N GLU A 29 0.65 -7.62 -8.59
CA GLU A 29 -0.23 -8.28 -7.61
C GLU A 29 -0.27 -7.54 -6.26
N ALA A 30 0.88 -7.10 -5.74
CA ALA A 30 0.94 -6.31 -4.51
C ALA A 30 0.16 -4.99 -4.64
N ILE A 31 0.28 -4.31 -5.78
CA ILE A 31 -0.46 -3.08 -6.09
C ILE A 31 -1.97 -3.33 -6.08
N GLU A 32 -2.44 -4.37 -6.78
CA GLU A 32 -3.86 -4.73 -6.82
C GLU A 32 -4.40 -5.09 -5.42
N LEU A 33 -3.64 -5.87 -4.64
CA LEU A 33 -4.02 -6.24 -3.28
C LEU A 33 -4.11 -5.01 -2.37
N HIS A 34 -3.16 -4.08 -2.44
CA HIS A 34 -3.18 -2.85 -1.66
C HIS A 34 -4.36 -1.95 -2.05
N GLN A 35 -4.69 -1.84 -3.34
CA GLN A 35 -5.87 -1.11 -3.81
C GLN A 35 -7.17 -1.74 -3.31
N ALA A 36 -7.31 -3.06 -3.39
CA ALA A 36 -8.48 -3.78 -2.89
C ALA A 36 -8.66 -3.57 -1.38
N VAL A 37 -7.58 -3.65 -0.60
CA VAL A 37 -7.62 -3.38 0.84
C VAL A 37 -8.03 -1.94 1.14
N LEU A 38 -7.58 -0.95 0.36
CA LEU A 38 -7.99 0.45 0.52
C LEU A 38 -9.46 0.71 0.19
N LEU A 39 -10.04 -0.06 -0.73
CA LEU A 39 -11.49 0.00 -1.02
C LEU A 39 -12.32 -0.57 0.14
N LEU A 40 -11.76 -1.53 0.88
CA LEU A 40 -12.43 -2.18 2.01
C LEU A 40 -12.25 -1.44 3.34
N LEU A 41 -11.17 -0.66 3.48
CA LEU A 41 -10.87 0.09 4.70
C LEU A 41 -11.68 1.39 4.80
N PRO A 42 -12.40 1.64 5.91
CA PRO A 42 -13.02 2.93 6.19
C PRO A 42 -11.98 4.07 6.22
N LEU A 43 -12.39 5.30 5.87
CA LEU A 43 -11.53 6.48 5.80
C LEU A 43 -10.75 6.76 7.11
N GLY A 44 -11.35 6.49 8.27
CA GLY A 44 -10.73 6.69 9.59
C GLY A 44 -9.98 5.48 10.15
N HIS A 45 -9.81 4.40 9.37
CA HIS A 45 -9.15 3.20 9.88
C HIS A 45 -7.64 3.43 10.01
N SER A 46 -7.08 3.15 11.18
CA SER A 46 -5.66 3.37 11.51
C SER A 46 -4.69 2.69 10.52
N TYR A 47 -5.08 1.51 10.02
CA TYR A 47 -4.31 0.76 9.01
C TYR A 47 -4.27 1.39 7.60
N ARG A 48 -5.15 2.35 7.30
CA ARG A 48 -5.24 2.99 5.98
C ARG A 48 -3.96 3.72 5.61
N SER A 49 -3.36 4.41 6.57
CA SER A 49 -2.08 5.12 6.39
C SER A 49 -0.95 4.17 5.98
N SER A 50 -0.85 3.01 6.65
CA SER A 50 0.14 1.98 6.33
C SER A 50 -0.10 1.35 4.95
N CYS A 51 -1.35 1.07 4.59
CA CYS A 51 -1.67 0.56 3.25
C CYS A 51 -1.33 1.56 2.13
N LEU A 52 -1.65 2.84 2.31
CA LEU A 52 -1.28 3.90 1.35
C LEU A 52 0.23 4.00 1.19
N ASN A 53 0.99 3.92 2.28
CA ASN A 53 2.45 3.95 2.24
C ASN A 53 3.02 2.75 1.48
N ASN A 54 2.53 1.53 1.77
CA ASN A 54 3.00 0.32 1.11
C ASN A 54 2.66 0.32 -0.39
N LEU A 55 1.47 0.78 -0.77
CA LEU A 55 1.11 0.95 -2.19
C LEU A 55 2.05 1.94 -2.90
N GLY A 56 2.38 3.06 -2.26
CA GLY A 56 3.34 4.03 -2.80
C GLY A 56 4.74 3.42 -2.99
N LEU A 57 5.20 2.59 -2.05
CA LEU A 57 6.47 1.86 -2.18
C LEU A 57 6.45 0.86 -3.35
N SER A 58 5.39 0.06 -3.49
CA SER A 58 5.25 -0.88 -4.62
C SER A 58 5.27 -0.18 -5.97
N LEU A 59 4.59 0.97 -6.09
CA LEU A 59 4.58 1.79 -7.30
C LEU A 59 5.94 2.41 -7.59
N ARG A 60 6.64 2.91 -6.57
CA ARG A 60 8.02 3.41 -6.72
C ARG A 60 8.96 2.30 -7.19
N ASP A 61 8.86 1.11 -6.62
CA ASP A 61 9.71 -0.01 -7.00
C ASP A 61 9.38 -0.49 -8.43
N ARG A 62 8.11 -0.44 -8.84
CA ARG A 62 7.70 -0.68 -10.25
C ARG A 62 8.24 0.39 -11.20
N PHE A 63 8.24 1.66 -10.80
CA PHE A 63 8.87 2.75 -11.54
C PHE A 63 10.38 2.51 -11.72
N LEU A 64 11.09 2.11 -10.67
CA LEU A 64 12.52 1.82 -10.76
C LEU A 64 12.83 0.66 -11.72
N GLN A 65 11.90 -0.30 -11.88
CA GLN A 65 12.04 -1.40 -12.82
C GLN A 65 11.64 -1.07 -14.26
N ARG A 66 10.54 -0.31 -14.46
CA ARG A 66 9.90 -0.11 -15.77
C ARG A 66 10.04 1.31 -16.33
N GLY A 67 10.45 2.28 -15.51
CA GLY A 67 10.56 3.69 -15.88
C GLY A 67 9.22 4.38 -16.15
N MET A 68 8.10 3.83 -15.69
CA MET A 68 6.77 4.39 -15.94
C MET A 68 6.48 5.58 -15.02
N MET A 69 6.57 6.80 -15.55
CA MET A 69 6.34 8.04 -14.79
C MET A 69 4.97 8.08 -14.11
N SER A 70 3.96 7.43 -14.67
CA SER A 70 2.63 7.29 -14.06
C SER A 70 2.66 6.63 -12.68
N ASP A 71 3.57 5.68 -12.47
CA ASP A 71 3.71 5.00 -11.18
C ASP A 71 4.32 5.92 -10.13
N LEU A 72 5.27 6.77 -10.54
CA LEU A 72 5.89 7.75 -9.66
C LEU A 72 4.89 8.83 -9.24
N ASP A 73 4.10 9.34 -10.18
CA ASP A 73 3.05 10.33 -9.91
C ASP A 73 2.01 9.78 -8.93
N GLU A 74 1.62 8.51 -9.09
CA GLU A 74 0.65 7.85 -8.21
C GLU A 74 1.26 7.58 -6.83
N ALA A 75 2.52 7.13 -6.76
CA ALA A 75 3.22 6.95 -5.48
C ALA A 75 3.28 8.24 -4.66
N ILE A 76 3.56 9.38 -5.30
CA ILE A 76 3.60 10.69 -4.63
C ILE A 76 2.22 11.04 -4.06
N LYS A 77 1.15 10.90 -4.84
CA LYS A 77 -0.23 11.17 -4.37
C LYS A 77 -0.58 10.33 -3.16
N LEU A 78 -0.22 9.04 -3.17
CA LEU A 78 -0.53 8.12 -2.09
C LEU A 78 0.25 8.45 -0.81
N HIS A 79 1.53 8.82 -0.92
CA HIS A 79 2.30 9.29 0.22
C HIS A 79 1.73 10.60 0.79
N CYS A 80 1.31 11.54 -0.06
CA CYS A 80 0.62 12.75 0.40
C CYS A 80 -0.70 12.41 1.13
N ALA A 81 -1.50 11.49 0.59
CA ALA A 81 -2.73 11.04 1.25
C ALA A 81 -2.46 10.36 2.60
N ALA A 82 -1.39 9.57 2.71
CA ALA A 82 -0.98 8.95 3.97
C ALA A 82 -0.60 9.99 5.04
N LEU A 83 0.09 11.06 4.65
CA LEU A 83 0.42 12.19 5.53
C LEU A 83 -0.81 12.99 5.97
N LEU A 84 -1.80 13.16 5.08
CA LEU A 84 -3.05 13.85 5.44
C LEU A 84 -3.89 13.10 6.48
N LEU A 85 -3.73 11.78 6.59
CA LEU A 85 -4.37 10.99 7.66
C LEU A 85 -3.71 11.21 9.02
N HIS A 86 -2.49 11.74 9.07
CA HIS A 86 -1.76 12.10 10.29
C HIS A 86 -1.34 13.57 10.24
N PRO A 87 -2.29 14.51 10.38
CA PRO A 87 -1.95 15.93 10.35
C PRO A 87 -0.98 16.25 11.49
N PRO A 88 0.06 17.07 11.24
CA PRO A 88 0.98 17.51 12.28
C PRO A 88 0.17 18.30 13.32
N GLY A 89 0.03 17.74 14.52
CA GLY A 89 -0.79 18.32 15.59
C GLY A 89 -1.81 17.38 16.23
N HIS A 90 -1.86 16.09 15.86
CA HIS A 90 -2.52 15.09 16.72
C HIS A 90 -1.63 14.86 17.94
N SER A 91 -1.82 15.69 18.97
CA SER A 91 -1.24 15.47 20.29
C SER A 91 -1.64 14.09 20.80
N ASP A 92 -0.64 13.34 21.26
CA ASP A 92 -0.75 12.10 22.03
C ASP A 92 -1.64 12.26 23.27
#